data_AF-A0A958SUV6-F1
#
_entry.id   AF-A0A958SUV6-F1
#
_cell.length_a   1.000
_cell.length_b   1.000
_cell.length_c   1.000
_cell.angle_alpha   90.00
_cell.angle_beta   90.00
_cell.angle_gamma   90.00
#
_symmetry.space_group_name_H-M   'P 1'
#
loop_
_entity.id
_entity.type
_entity.pdbx_description
1 polymer ?
#
loop_
_entity_poly.entity_id
_entity_poly.type
_entity_poly.pdbx_seq_one_letter_code
_entity_poly.pdbx_strand_id
1 'polypeptide(L)'
;MENLLLKTLVFTYGASSFISLIAYWPTIKDLYLHKKPCANIASFFMWSSTSGIEFFYALFILPDTLLRVVSGINFFACLMVLYLSFNVKRSSS
;
A
#
# COMPACT_ATOMS: atom_id res chain seq x y z
N MET A 1 -11.85 -20.82 -22.42
CA MET A 1 -12.24 -20.38 -21.06
C MET A 1 -11.07 -19.79 -20.28
N GLU A 2 -9.87 -20.39 -20.31
CA GLU A 2 -8.66 -19.84 -19.66
C GLU A 2 -8.37 -18.37 -20.02
N ASN A 3 -8.48 -18.00 -21.30
CA ASN A 3 -8.21 -16.63 -21.75
C ASN A 3 -9.20 -15.58 -21.20
N LEU A 4 -10.45 -15.97 -20.89
CA LEU A 4 -11.43 -15.05 -20.29
C LEU A 4 -11.14 -14.87 -18.80
N LEU A 5 -10.90 -15.98 -18.09
CA LEU A 5 -10.56 -15.96 -16.66
C LEU A 5 -9.29 -15.15 -16.37
N LEU A 6 -8.21 -15.37 -17.14
CA LEU A 6 -6.96 -14.62 -16.99
C LEU A 6 -7.18 -13.12 -17.22
N LYS A 7 -7.92 -12.73 -18.25
CA LYS A 7 -8.23 -11.31 -18.50
C LYS A 7 -9.02 -10.68 -17.35
N THR A 8 -10.02 -11.39 -16.83
CA THR A 8 -10.81 -10.91 -15.69
C THR A 8 -9.96 -10.79 -14.42
N LEU A 9 -9.06 -11.75 -14.17
CA LEU A 9 -8.13 -11.70 -13.03
C LEU A 9 -7.18 -10.50 -13.11
N VAL A 10 -6.57 -10.27 -14.28
CA VAL A 10 -5.68 -9.13 -14.51
C VAL A 10 -6.43 -7.80 -14.30
N PHE A 11 -7.64 -7.70 -14.82
CA PHE A 11 -8.46 -6.50 -14.66
C PHE A 11 -8.85 -6.25 -13.19
N THR A 12 -9.34 -7.28 -12.51
CA THR A 12 -9.74 -7.19 -11.09
C THR A 12 -8.55 -6.89 -10.17
N TYR A 13 -7.38 -7.46 -10.46
CA TYR A 13 -6.14 -7.16 -9.74
C TYR A 13 -5.66 -5.71 -9.94
N GLY A 14 -5.78 -5.18 -11.17
CA GLY A 14 -5.55 -3.75 -11.42
C GLY A 14 -6.53 -2.89 -10.64
N ALA A 15 -7.82 -3.23 -10.67
CA ALA A 15 -8.88 -2.49 -9.98
C ALA A 15 -8.73 -2.51 -8.45
N SER A 16 -8.32 -3.63 -7.85
CA SER A 16 -8.11 -3.71 -6.39
C SER A 16 -7.05 -2.71 -5.90
N SER A 17 -6.12 -2.34 -6.77
CA SER A 17 -5.05 -1.40 -6.46
C SER A 17 -5.54 0.04 -6.40
N PHE A 18 -6.44 0.41 -7.31
CA PHE A 18 -7.16 1.68 -7.25
C PHE A 18 -8.02 1.78 -6.00
N ILE A 19 -8.75 0.71 -5.67
CA ILE A 19 -9.56 0.65 -4.45
C ILE A 19 -8.66 0.80 -3.21
N SER A 20 -7.50 0.14 -3.19
CA SER A 20 -6.54 0.24 -2.09
C SER A 20 -6.03 1.68 -1.89
N LEU A 21 -5.70 2.40 -2.97
CA LEU A 21 -5.33 3.82 -2.88
C LEU A 21 -6.41 4.68 -2.24
N ILE A 22 -7.67 4.49 -2.68
CA ILE A 22 -8.82 5.22 -2.12
C ILE A 22 -9.01 4.85 -0.65
N ALA A 23 -8.76 3.60 -0.26
CA ALA A 23 -8.88 3.13 1.11
C ALA A 23 -7.80 3.72 2.04
N TYR A 24 -6.58 4.00 1.56
CA TYR A 24 -5.55 4.66 2.34
C TYR A 24 -5.78 6.16 2.53
N TRP A 25 -6.53 6.80 1.63
CA TRP A 25 -6.81 8.24 1.66
C TRP A 25 -7.36 8.76 3.00
N PRO A 26 -8.41 8.19 3.62
CA PRO A 26 -8.91 8.66 4.91
C PRO A 26 -7.86 8.56 6.02
N THR A 27 -7.07 7.49 6.06
CA THR A 27 -6.01 7.31 7.05
C THR A 27 -4.90 8.34 6.89
N ILE A 28 -4.46 8.60 5.66
CA ILE A 28 -3.48 9.65 5.35
C ILE A 28 -4.04 11.02 5.74
N LYS A 29 -5.30 11.29 5.42
CA LYS A 29 -5.98 12.55 5.78
C LYS A 29 -6.01 12.75 7.29
N ASP A 30 -6.37 11.73 8.06
CA ASP A 30 -6.44 11.80 9.52
C ASP A 30 -5.06 11.99 10.18
N LEU A 31 -4.04 11.32 9.67
CA LEU A 31 -2.66 11.48 10.16
C LEU A 31 -2.09 12.85 9.80
N TYR A 32 -2.32 13.32 8.58
CA TYR A 32 -1.69 14.54 8.07
C TYR A 32 -2.39 15.81 8.57
N LEU A 33 -3.73 15.89 8.45
CA LEU A 33 -4.53 17.07 8.79
C LEU A 33 -4.98 17.06 10.25
N HIS A 34 -5.54 15.95 10.73
CA HIS A 34 -6.08 15.88 12.10
C HIS A 34 -5.02 15.55 13.16
N LYS A 35 -3.79 15.21 12.75
CA LYS A 35 -2.69 14.77 13.63
C LYS A 35 -3.13 13.71 14.64
N LYS A 36 -4.10 12.87 14.26
CA LYS A 36 -4.60 11.80 15.13
C LYS A 36 -3.62 10.64 15.10
N PRO A 37 -3.11 10.16 16.25
CA PRO A 37 -2.18 9.04 16.26
C PRO A 37 -2.89 7.79 15.71
N CYS A 38 -2.19 7.04 14.86
CA CYS A 38 -2.69 5.76 14.38
C CYS A 38 -2.78 4.75 15.53
N ALA A 39 -3.94 4.09 15.65
CA ALA A 39 -4.17 3.11 16.70
C ALA A 39 -3.20 1.92 16.66
N ASN A 40 -2.63 1.59 15.49
CA ASN A 40 -1.76 0.42 15.34
C ASN A 40 -0.59 0.61 14.37
N ILE A 41 0.46 1.29 14.85
CA ILE A 41 1.72 1.49 14.10
C ILE A 41 2.41 0.16 13.78
N ALA A 42 2.34 -0.82 14.67
CA ALA A 42 2.96 -2.14 14.48
C ALA A 42 2.38 -2.87 13.27
N SER A 43 1.07 -2.79 13.06
CA SER A 43 0.44 -3.31 11.84
C SER A 43 0.99 -2.62 10.59
N PHE A 44 1.06 -1.30 10.54
CA PHE A 44 1.60 -0.59 9.37
C PHE A 44 3.08 -0.90 9.12
N PHE A 45 3.85 -1.20 10.16
CA PHE A 45 5.23 -1.67 10.02
C PHE A 45 5.29 -3.05 9.35
N MET A 46 4.48 -4.00 9.81
CA MET A 46 4.39 -5.33 9.18
C MET A 46 3.92 -5.23 7.73
N TRP A 47 2.85 -4.46 7.47
CA TRP A 47 2.32 -4.23 6.13
C TRP A 47 3.34 -3.58 5.20
N SER A 48 4.09 -2.57 5.66
CA SER A 48 5.15 -1.94 4.87
C SER A 48 6.29 -2.92 4.55
N SER A 49 6.63 -3.80 5.50
CA SER A 49 7.69 -4.79 5.30
C SER A 49 7.28 -5.85 4.27
N THR A 50 6.09 -6.41 4.40
CA THR A 50 5.58 -7.43 3.46
C THR A 50 5.37 -6.87 2.06
N SER A 51 4.73 -5.70 1.94
CA SER A 51 4.54 -5.03 0.65
C SER A 51 5.86 -4.55 0.03
N GLY A 52 6.87 -4.21 0.85
CA GLY A 52 8.22 -3.91 0.38
C GLY A 52 8.89 -5.12 -0.24
N ILE A 53 8.83 -6.29 0.43
CA ILE A 53 9.35 -7.55 -0.12
C ILE A 53 8.65 -7.89 -1.43
N GLU A 54 7.32 -7.78 -1.49
CA GLU A 54 6.54 -8.02 -2.71
C GLU A 54 6.94 -7.08 -3.84
N PHE A 55 7.10 -5.78 -3.57
CA PHE A 55 7.51 -4.79 -4.56
C PHE A 55 8.93 -5.05 -5.08
N PHE A 56 9.90 -5.33 -4.20
CA PHE A 56 11.26 -5.66 -4.63
C PHE A 56 11.32 -6.96 -5.43
N TYR A 57 10.53 -7.96 -5.04
CA TYR A 57 10.38 -9.19 -5.80
C TYR A 57 9.80 -8.92 -7.20
N ALA A 58 8.74 -8.10 -7.29
CA ALA A 58 8.16 -7.69 -8.56
C ALA A 58 9.14 -6.88 -9.43
N LEU A 59 9.94 -6.01 -8.82
CA LEU A 59 10.84 -5.10 -9.53
C LEU A 59 12.07 -5.81 -10.09
N PHE A 60 12.67 -6.73 -9.34
CA PHE A 60 13.92 -7.38 -9.71
C PHE A 60 13.76 -8.77 -10.35
N ILE A 61 12.69 -9.50 -10.03
CA ILE A 61 12.57 -10.92 -10.38
C ILE A 61 11.46 -11.18 -11.39
N LEU A 62 10.29 -10.54 -11.24
CA LEU A 62 9.17 -10.76 -12.16
C LEU A 62 9.15 -9.76 -13.32
N PRO A 63 8.88 -10.19 -14.57
CA PRO A 63 8.74 -9.30 -15.71
C PRO A 63 7.36 -8.60 -15.80
N ASP A 64 6.46 -8.84 -14.85
CA ASP A 64 5.08 -8.32 -14.89
C ASP A 64 5.00 -6.83 -14.47
N THR A 65 4.75 -5.96 -15.43
CA THR A 65 4.61 -4.50 -15.22
C THR A 65 3.41 -4.14 -14.35
N LEU A 66 2.29 -4.87 -14.46
CA LEU A 66 1.11 -4.59 -13.64
C LEU A 66 1.44 -4.86 -12.17
N LEU A 67 2.04 -6.02 -11.88
CA LEU A 67 2.46 -6.37 -10.53
C LEU A 67 3.42 -5.33 -9.95
N ARG A 68 4.40 -4.85 -10.74
CA ARG A 68 5.35 -3.80 -10.31
C ARG A 68 4.65 -2.50 -9.92
N VAL A 69 3.71 -2.04 -10.74
CA VAL A 69 2.97 -0.79 -10.47
C VAL A 69 2.08 -0.95 -9.24
N VAL A 70 1.32 -2.05 -9.18
CA VAL A 70 0.39 -2.34 -8.08
C VAL A 70 1.12 -2.47 -6.74
N SER A 71 2.15 -3.32 -6.68
CA SER A 71 2.92 -3.53 -5.45
C SER A 71 3.67 -2.27 -5.03
N GLY A 72 4.18 -1.48 -5.98
CA GLY A 72 4.82 -0.20 -5.69
C GLY A 72 3.85 0.79 -5.06
N ILE A 73 2.68 0.97 -5.65
CA ILE A 73 1.63 1.83 -5.09
C ILE A 73 1.28 1.43 -3.65
N ASN A 74 1.06 0.14 -3.40
CA ASN A 74 0.70 -0.36 -2.08
C ASN A 74 1.83 -0.13 -1.06
N PHE A 75 3.07 -0.43 -1.45
CA PHE A 75 4.26 -0.21 -0.63
C PHE A 75 4.43 1.26 -0.26
N PHE A 76 4.37 2.17 -1.23
CA PHE A 76 4.52 3.60 -0.97
C PHE A 76 3.36 4.17 -0.13
N ALA A 77 2.13 3.69 -0.32
CA ALA A 77 1.00 4.09 0.52
C ALA A 77 1.20 3.66 1.98
N CYS A 78 1.60 2.41 2.21
CA CYS A 78 1.93 1.90 3.56
C CYS A 78 3.08 2.68 4.20
N LEU A 79 4.15 2.91 3.43
CA LEU A 79 5.33 3.65 3.88
C LEU A 79 4.97 5.10 4.26
N MET A 80 4.10 5.75 3.48
CA MET A 80 3.62 7.10 3.76
C MET A 80 2.80 7.15 5.05
N VAL A 81 1.88 6.19 5.25
CA VAL A 81 1.09 6.08 6.49
C VAL A 81 2.01 5.84 7.69
N LEU A 82 2.99 4.96 7.57
CA LEU A 82 3.96 4.67 8.62
C LEU A 82 4.81 5.90 8.97
N TYR A 83 5.32 6.60 7.94
CA TYR A 83 6.09 7.84 8.10
C TYR A 83 5.28 8.91 8.82
N LEU A 84 4.04 9.16 8.39
CA LEU A 84 3.16 10.14 9.03
C LEU A 84 2.83 9.73 10.47
N SER A 85 2.62 8.44 10.73
CA SER A 85 2.36 7.90 12.06
C SER A 85 3.51 8.16 13.04
N PHE A 86 4.76 7.99 12.60
CA PHE A 86 5.92 8.31 13.44
C PHE A 86 6.04 9.81 13.73
N ASN A 87 5.76 10.66 12.74
CA ASN A 87 5.78 12.12 12.91
C ASN A 87 4.73 12.60 13.92
N VAL A 88 3.50 12.06 13.85
CA VAL A 88 2.44 12.39 14.81
C VAL A 88 2.80 11.92 16.21
N LYS A 89 3.29 10.67 16.36
CA LYS A 89 3.71 10.15 17.68
C LYS A 89 4.81 10.99 18.31
N ARG A 90 5.78 11.46 17.52
CA ARG A 90 6.87 12.34 17.99
C ARG A 90 6.36 13.70 18.46
N SER A 91 5.30 14.25 17.85
CA SER A 91 4.72 15.53 18.27
C SER A 91 3.89 15.44 19.56
N SER A 92 3.48 14.24 19.96
CA SER A 92 2.64 14.00 21.15
C SER A 92 3.43 13.51 22.36
N SER A 93 4.74 13.35 22.26
CA SER A 93 5.65 12.84 23.30
C SER A 93 6.71 13.88 23.64
#